data_AF-A0AB37XNN2-F1
#
_entry.id   AF-A0AB37XNN2-F1
#
_cell.length_a   1.000
_cell.length_b   1.000
_cell.length_c   1.000
_cell.angle_alpha   90.00
_cell.angle_beta   90.00
_cell.angle_gamma   90.00
#
_symmetry.space_group_name_H-M   'P 1'
#
loop_
_entity.id
_entity.type
_entity.pdbx_description
1 polymer ?
#
loop_
_entity_poly.entity_id
_entity_poly.type
_entity_poly.pdbx_seq_one_letter_code
_entity_poly.pdbx_strand_id
1 'polypeptide(L)'
;EQLEKGTIACLIGTHALIQEDGSFHNFSLVITDDQHRFGMHQRQLLREKGAMPNVLFMTATPIPRTLAISVFGEMDVSSIKQLPKGRKTIITT
;
A
#
# COMPACT_ATOMS: atom_id res chain seq x y z
N GLU A 1 8.95 20.06 -8.25
CA GLU A 1 8.39 21.33 -7.73
C GLU A 1 7.18 21.18 -6.80
N GLN A 2 5.96 20.87 -7.25
CA GLN A 2 4.79 20.78 -6.34
C GLN A 2 4.89 19.66 -5.28
N LEU A 3 5.49 18.53 -5.65
CA LEU A 3 5.78 17.40 -4.74
C LEU A 3 6.74 17.79 -3.61
N GLU A 4 7.77 18.58 -3.92
CA GLU A 4 8.78 19.02 -2.97
C GLU A 4 8.28 20.16 -2.09
N LYS A 5 7.41 21.02 -2.65
CA LYS A 5 6.76 22.12 -1.94
C LYS A 5 5.62 21.67 -1.03
N GLY A 6 5.19 20.41 -1.10
CA GLY A 6 4.14 19.86 -0.25
C GLY A 6 2.75 20.44 -0.51
N THR A 7 2.51 21.01 -1.68
CA THR A 7 1.21 21.62 -2.03
C THR A 7 0.17 20.58 -2.47
N ILE A 8 0.58 19.31 -2.60
CA ILE A 8 -0.27 18.20 -3.02
C ILE A 8 -0.82 17.50 -1.78
N ALA A 9 -2.13 17.49 -1.61
CA ALA A 9 -2.79 16.84 -0.48
C ALA A 9 -2.90 15.31 -0.64
N CYS A 10 -3.05 14.83 -1.88
CA CYS A 10 -3.14 13.41 -2.19
C CYS A 10 -2.48 13.14 -3.55
N LEU A 11 -1.62 12.14 -3.59
CA LEU A 11 -0.96 11.68 -4.80
C LEU A 11 -1.34 10.21 -5.03
N ILE A 12 -1.75 9.89 -6.24
CA ILE A 12 -2.07 8.54 -6.66
C ILE A 12 -1.18 8.21 -7.86
N GLY A 13 -0.58 7.03 -7.84
CA GLY A 13 0.20 6.54 -8.96
C GLY A 13 0.68 5.12 -8.75
N THR A 14 1.62 4.71 -9.59
CA THR A 14 2.15 3.34 -9.59
C THR A 14 3.49 3.29 -8.85
N HIS A 15 4.16 2.14 -8.92
CA HIS A 15 5.52 1.97 -8.42
C HIS A 15 6.53 2.99 -8.97
N ALA A 16 6.25 3.62 -10.11
CA ALA A 16 7.07 4.69 -10.68
C ALA A 16 7.29 5.84 -9.70
N LEU A 17 6.30 6.18 -8.87
CA LEU A 17 6.42 7.24 -7.86
C LEU A 17 7.53 6.97 -6.83
N ILE A 18 7.82 5.70 -6.56
CA ILE A 18 8.85 5.31 -5.58
C ILE A 18 10.23 5.25 -6.25
N GLN A 19 10.27 4.95 -7.54
CA GLN A 19 11.49 4.80 -8.33
C GLN A 19 12.04 6.12 -8.87
N GLU A 20 11.18 7.14 -9.06
CA GLU A 20 11.64 8.45 -9.52
C GLU A 20 12.53 9.15 -8.48
N ASP A 21 13.54 9.87 -8.96
CA ASP A 21 14.48 10.69 -8.17
C ASP A 21 13.81 11.91 -7.49
N GLY A 22 12.48 12.00 -7.56
CA GLY A 22 11.70 13.03 -6.89
C GLY A 22 11.76 12.91 -5.37
N SER A 23 12.05 14.04 -4.72
CA SER A 23 11.92 14.19 -3.27
C SER A 23 10.47 14.52 -2.93
N PHE A 24 9.91 13.76 -1.99
CA PHE A 24 8.58 14.02 -1.45
C PHE A 24 8.70 14.99 -0.29
N HIS A 25 7.82 15.99 -0.25
CA HIS A 25 7.59 16.69 0.99
C HIS A 25 6.96 15.74 2.00
N ASN A 26 7.43 15.81 3.25
CA ASN A 26 7.11 14.94 4.38
C ASN A 26 5.67 14.36 4.33
N PHE A 27 5.53 13.08 4.00
CA PHE A 27 4.24 12.38 3.95
C PHE A 27 4.04 11.49 5.18
N SER A 28 2.80 11.45 5.68
CA SER A 28 2.44 10.75 6.92
C SER A 28 1.73 9.42 6.70
N LEU A 29 1.22 9.16 5.49
CA LEU A 29 0.44 7.97 5.15
C LEU A 29 0.78 7.48 3.73
N VAL A 30 1.00 6.18 3.60
CA VAL A 30 1.14 5.48 2.33
C VAL A 30 0.11 4.36 2.27
N ILE A 31 -0.64 4.30 1.17
CA ILE A 31 -1.59 3.22 0.90
C ILE A 31 -1.13 2.49 -0.36
N THR A 32 -0.99 1.17 -0.27
CA THR A 32 -0.64 0.32 -1.42
C THR A 32 -1.74 -0.70 -1.66
N ASP A 33 -2.23 -0.77 -2.89
CA ASP A 33 -3.15 -1.83 -3.35
C ASP A 33 -2.37 -2.96 -4.03
N ASP A 34 -2.89 -4.18 -3.96
CA ASP A 34 -2.24 -5.40 -4.44
C ASP A 34 -0.78 -5.53 -3.98
N GLN A 35 -0.60 -5.61 -2.66
CA GLN A 35 0.72 -5.61 -1.99
C GLN A 35 1.78 -6.55 -2.60
N HIS A 36 1.40 -7.61 -3.31
CA HIS A 36 2.31 -8.54 -3.96
C HIS A 36 3.21 -7.91 -5.02
N ARG A 37 2.80 -6.77 -5.59
CA ARG A 37 3.61 -6.03 -6.57
C ARG A 37 4.64 -5.10 -5.93
N PHE A 38 4.51 -4.84 -4.63
CA PHE A 38 5.41 -3.99 -3.85
C PHE A 38 6.26 -4.85 -2.92
N GLY A 39 7.43 -5.26 -3.41
CA GLY A 39 8.37 -6.09 -2.67
C GLY A 39 9.01 -5.39 -1.46
N MET A 40 9.88 -6.12 -0.77
CA MET A 40 10.60 -5.63 0.42
C MET A 40 11.38 -4.33 0.14
N HIS A 41 12.00 -4.23 -1.04
CA HIS A 41 12.84 -3.09 -1.41
C HIS A 41 12.02 -1.79 -1.54
N GLN A 42 10.84 -1.85 -2.15
CA GLN A 42 9.96 -0.69 -2.27
C GLN A 42 9.46 -0.21 -0.90
N ARG A 43 9.24 -1.15 0.04
CA ARG A 43 8.86 -0.81 1.43
C ARG A 43 9.99 -0.09 2.16
N GLN A 44 11.24 -0.49 1.92
CA GLN A 44 12.40 0.20 2.47
C GLN A 44 12.53 1.62 1.91
N LEU A 45 12.43 1.78 0.58
CA LEU A 45 12.49 3.09 -0.07
C LEU A 45 11.41 4.06 0.45
N LEU A 46 10.18 3.56 0.68
CA LEU A 46 9.10 4.37 1.27
C LEU A 46 9.38 4.80 2.72
N ARG A 47 10.05 3.95 3.50
CA ARG A 47 10.48 4.28 4.88
C ARG A 47 11.62 5.28 4.89
N GLU A 48 12.53 5.22 3.91
CA GLU A 48 13.67 6.14 3.79
C GLU A 48 13.26 7.50 3.23
N LYS A 49 12.28 7.56 2.33
CA LYS A 49 11.78 8.80 1.73
C LYS A 49 10.86 9.62 2.64
N GLY A 50 10.37 9.07 3.76
CA GLY A 50 9.45 9.74 4.68
C GLY A 50 9.88 9.63 6.14
N ALA A 51 9.41 10.52 7.02
CA ALA A 51 9.71 10.49 8.45
C ALA A 51 8.90 9.41 9.20
N MET A 52 9.16 8.13 8.92
CA MET A 52 8.40 6.98 9.45
C MET A 52 6.88 7.09 9.16
N PRO A 53 6.48 7.03 7.89
CA PRO A 53 5.08 7.14 7.50
C PRO A 53 4.26 5.96 8.03
N ASN A 54 2.97 6.20 8.31
CA ASN A 54 1.99 5.14 8.50
C ASN A 54 1.80 4.41 7.17
N VAL A 55 1.74 3.08 7.18
CA VAL A 55 1.61 2.30 5.94
C VAL A 55 0.41 1.36 6.03
N LEU A 56 -0.49 1.46 5.06
CA LEU A 56 -1.64 0.60 4.89
C LEU A 56 -1.46 -0.27 3.64
N PHE A 57 -1.40 -1.58 3.84
CA PHE A 57 -1.36 -2.55 2.75
C PHE A 57 -2.75 -3.12 2.51
N MET A 58 -3.24 -3.06 1.27
CA MET A 58 -4.49 -3.65 0.84
C MET A 58 -4.22 -4.76 -0.19
N THR A 59 -4.96 -5.85 -0.09
CA THR A 59 -4.95 -6.92 -1.09
C THR A 59 -6.23 -7.73 -1.01
N ALA A 60 -6.75 -8.13 -2.17
CA ALA A 60 -7.82 -9.12 -2.24
C ALA A 60 -7.30 -10.56 -2.01
N THR A 61 -6.03 -10.82 -2.31
CA THR A 61 -5.38 -12.12 -2.16
C THR A 61 -4.08 -11.96 -1.36
N PRO A 62 -4.08 -12.31 -0.05
CA PRO A 62 -2.85 -12.26 0.71
C PRO A 62 -1.89 -13.33 0.18
N ILE A 63 -0.67 -12.94 -0.22
CA ILE A 63 0.38 -13.92 -0.52
C ILE A 63 0.60 -14.75 0.75
N PRO A 64 0.66 -16.09 0.66
CA PRO A 64 0.80 -16.97 1.83
C PRO A 64 1.94 -16.59 2.78
N ARG A 65 3.07 -16.10 2.23
CA ARG A 65 4.22 -15.60 3.03
C ARG A 65 3.91 -14.30 3.79
N THR A 66 3.18 -13.36 3.20
CA THR A 66 2.80 -12.10 3.88
C THR A 66 1.69 -12.33 4.89
N LEU A 67 0.76 -13.25 4.60
CA LEU A 67 -0.21 -13.71 5.59
C LEU A 67 0.50 -14.29 6.81
N ALA A 68 1.51 -15.14 6.60
CA ALA A 68 2.33 -15.68 7.68
C ALA A 68 2.99 -14.56 8.50
N ILE A 69 3.70 -13.60 7.88
CA ILE A 69 4.35 -12.49 8.62
C ILE A 69 3.35 -11.64 9.41
N SER A 70 2.14 -11.43 8.87
CA SER A 70 1.12 -10.65 9.56
C SER A 70 0.45 -11.45 10.70
N VAL A 71 0.39 -12.78 10.57
CA VAL A 71 -0.08 -13.70 11.63
C VAL A 71 1.01 -13.93 12.68
N PHE A 72 2.30 -13.81 12.33
CA PHE A 72 3.44 -14.18 13.17
C PHE A 72 4.22 -12.99 13.79
N GLY A 73 3.77 -11.73 13.64
CA GLY A 73 4.09 -10.72 14.68
C GLY A 73 4.54 -9.31 14.26
N GLU A 74 4.46 -8.90 12.99
CA GLU A 74 4.92 -7.55 12.60
C GLU A 74 3.86 -6.63 11.96
N MET A 75 2.60 -7.06 11.84
CA MET A 75 1.55 -6.24 11.22
C MET A 75 0.16 -6.59 11.75
N ASP A 76 -0.62 -5.57 12.13
CA ASP A 76 -2.03 -5.75 12.45
C ASP A 76 -2.83 -6.04 11.17
N VAL A 77 -3.70 -7.05 11.22
CA VAL A 77 -4.51 -7.49 10.07
C VAL A 77 -5.98 -7.23 10.32
N SER A 78 -6.62 -6.52 9.40
CA SER A 78 -8.07 -6.42 9.31
C SER A 78 -8.56 -7.09 8.03
N SER A 79 -9.70 -7.80 8.12
CA SER A 79 -10.29 -8.51 6.98
C SER A 79 -11.75 -8.12 6.79
N ILE A 80 -12.11 -7.79 5.54
CA ILE A 80 -13.50 -7.47 5.15
C ILE A 80 -14.07 -8.70 4.46
N LYS A 81 -14.92 -9.46 5.17
CA LYS A 81 -15.52 -10.71 4.66
C LYS A 81 -16.87 -10.52 3.97
N GLN A 82 -17.52 -9.40 4.23
CA GLN A 82 -18.87 -9.13 3.71
C GLN A 82 -18.78 -8.56 2.30
N LEU A 83 -19.69 -9.03 1.44
CA LEU A 83 -19.84 -8.48 0.10
C LEU A 83 -20.66 -7.18 0.16
N PRO A 84 -20.37 -6.21 -0.73
CA PRO A 84 -21.22 -5.04 -0.89
C PRO A 84 -22.67 -5.44 -1.18
N LYS A 85 -23.63 -4.68 -0.63
CA LYS A 85 -25.06 -4.90 -0.92
C LYS A 85 -25.29 -4.88 -2.43
N GLY A 86 -26.05 -5.86 -2.93
CA GLY A 86 -26.39 -5.98 -4.34
C GLY A 86 -25.35 -6.68 -5.23
N ARG A 87 -24.23 -7.17 -4.67
CA ARG A 87 -23.27 -7.99 -5.44
C ARG A 87 -23.93 -9.31 -5.86
N LYS A 88 -24.07 -9.52 -7.18
CA LYS A 88 -24.54 -10.78 -7.76
C LYS A 88 -23.43 -11.83 -7.73
N THR A 89 -23.80 -13.09 -7.49
CA THR A 89 -22.90 -14.22 -7.63
C THR A 89 -22.43 -14.36 -9.08
N ILE A 90 -21.14 -14.63 -9.26
CA ILE A 90 -20.58 -14.95 -10.57
C ILE A 90 -20.90 -16.42 -10.85
N ILE A 91 -21.55 -16.70 -11.98
CA ILE A 91 -21.76 -18.06 -12.47
C ILE A 91 -20.57 -18.39 -13.37
N THR A 92 -19.73 -19.32 -12.96
CA THR A 92 -18.64 -19.88 -13.77
C THR A 92 -19.12 -21.17 -14.42
N THR A 93 -18.85 -21.30 -15.73
CA THR A 93 -19.03 -22.54 -16.51
C THR A 93 -17.97 -23.58 -16.20
#